data_AF-A0A399ZG08-F1
#
_entry.id   AF-A0A399ZG08-F1
#
_cell.length_a   1.000
_cell.length_b   1.000
_cell.length_c   1.000
_cell.angle_alpha   90.00
_cell.angle_beta   90.00
_cell.angle_gamma   90.00
#
_symmetry.space_group_name_H-M   'P 1'
#
loop_
_entity.id
_entity.type
_entity.pdbx_description
1 polymer ?
#
loop_
_entity_poly.entity_id
_entity_poly.type
_entity_poly.pdbx_seq_one_letter_code
_entity_poly.pdbx_strand_id
1 'polypeptide(L)'
;MNADEIRSLIFLELTSLGFQLDEQGEILVSFASKEDAKRLHRPAREEFLSRNLEWIQRNFKKYGDYFANGEEIIPHQINPVLVQVQEDWQSDLFRLARFYWSIPYSHGFGRRLRFLLLDSSNGKLIGIFGMQSPPITFPVRDRLFEYPQEQKEILVNQTMDIFTLGALPPYNRLLGGKMVAMAVCANEVRKVYRLIYRGRVTEMKERVLPARLVALTTTSAFGRSSIYNRLKYKGELLAESLGLTNGYGNFHLQRLYPLFKEYLESVGVDTKGGYGTGPKRSWQLMRLALDRLDISADLLKHGVQREAFLFQLVENLEEYMSGKNKNPIYKNLPFADLAAYWRERYLLPRSERVDGWHRWDKQEILKDITTLTEAEYARSK
;
A
#
# COMPACT_ATOMS: atom_id res chain seq x y z
N MET A 1 13.93 -20.07 -25.12
CA MET A 1 13.34 -21.17 -24.33
C MET A 1 12.07 -21.66 -25.01
N ASN A 2 11.80 -22.96 -24.95
CA ASN A 2 10.53 -23.52 -25.42
C ASN A 2 9.42 -23.35 -24.36
N ALA A 3 8.17 -23.62 -24.72
CA ALA A 3 7.03 -23.46 -23.82
C ALA A 3 7.15 -24.34 -22.56
N ASP A 4 7.63 -25.58 -22.69
CA ASP A 4 7.74 -26.51 -21.57
C ASP A 4 8.79 -26.09 -20.54
N GLU A 5 9.92 -25.52 -20.98
CA GLU A 5 10.92 -24.91 -20.10
C GLU A 5 10.33 -23.77 -19.27
N ILE A 6 9.49 -22.92 -19.88
CA ILE A 6 8.82 -21.82 -19.17
C ILE A 6 7.84 -22.39 -18.15
N ARG A 7 7.05 -23.41 -18.51
CA ARG A 7 6.14 -24.10 -17.58
C ARG A 7 6.90 -24.65 -16.39
N SER A 8 8.02 -25.36 -16.61
CA SER A 8 8.85 -25.92 -15.53
C SER A 8 9.37 -24.83 -14.58
N LEU A 9 9.80 -23.67 -15.10
CA LEU A 9 10.25 -22.57 -14.26
C LEU A 9 9.13 -21.94 -13.43
N ILE A 10 7.91 -21.84 -13.98
CA ILE A 10 6.73 -21.38 -13.23
C ILE A 10 6.45 -22.31 -12.06
N PHE A 11 6.43 -23.62 -12.29
CA PHE A 11 6.19 -24.60 -11.24
C PHE A 11 7.31 -24.66 -10.19
N LEU A 12 8.56 -24.49 -10.61
CA LEU A 12 9.71 -24.41 -9.71
C LEU A 12 9.62 -23.18 -8.80
N GLU A 13 9.27 -22.01 -9.34
CA GLU A 13 9.08 -20.78 -8.55
C GLU A 13 7.96 -20.97 -7.53
N LEU A 14 6.80 -21.50 -7.94
CA LEU A 14 5.67 -21.77 -7.04
C LEU A 14 6.03 -22.75 -5.92
N THR A 15 6.70 -23.85 -6.26
CA THR A 15 7.16 -24.85 -5.27
C THR A 15 8.18 -24.23 -4.30
N SER A 16 9.10 -23.40 -4.79
CA SER A 16 10.09 -22.71 -3.95
C SER A 16 9.45 -21.72 -2.96
N LEU A 17 8.30 -21.14 -3.31
CA LEU A 17 7.50 -20.28 -2.45
C LEU A 17 6.62 -21.07 -1.46
N GLY A 18 6.59 -22.40 -1.59
CA GLY A 18 5.83 -23.31 -0.74
C GLY A 18 4.36 -23.44 -1.13
N PHE A 19 4.01 -23.14 -2.40
CA PHE A 19 2.69 -23.51 -2.94
C PHE A 19 2.65 -25.03 -3.15
N GLN A 20 1.51 -25.64 -2.81
CA GLN A 20 1.19 -27.00 -3.21
C GLN A 20 0.42 -26.95 -4.54
N LEU A 21 0.73 -27.86 -5.44
CA LEU A 21 0.08 -27.97 -6.73
C LEU A 21 -0.64 -29.32 -6.82
N ASP A 22 -1.78 -29.37 -7.49
CA ASP A 22 -2.43 -30.64 -7.83
C ASP A 22 -1.79 -31.29 -9.08
N GLU A 23 -2.33 -32.44 -9.50
CA GLU A 23 -1.85 -33.18 -10.68
C GLU A 23 -2.01 -32.40 -11.99
N GLN A 24 -2.85 -31.36 -11.99
CA GLN A 24 -3.12 -30.48 -13.12
C GLN A 24 -2.28 -29.18 -13.06
N GLY A 25 -1.46 -29.02 -12.02
CA GLY A 25 -0.62 -27.84 -11.81
C GLY A 25 -1.36 -26.63 -11.26
N GLU A 26 -2.56 -26.80 -10.71
CA GLU A 26 -3.30 -25.72 -10.06
C GLU A 26 -2.87 -25.54 -8.60
N ILE A 27 -2.90 -24.30 -8.10
CA ILE A 27 -2.53 -24.00 -6.72
C ILE A 27 -3.58 -24.54 -5.75
N LEU A 28 -3.17 -25.50 -4.93
CA LEU A 28 -3.88 -25.92 -3.73
C LEU A 28 -3.69 -24.85 -2.65
N VAL A 29 -4.77 -24.13 -2.35
CA VAL A 29 -4.72 -22.97 -1.44
C VAL A 29 -4.60 -23.43 0.01
N SER A 30 -3.44 -23.18 0.63
CA SER A 30 -3.22 -23.38 2.07
C SER A 30 -2.28 -22.29 2.61
N PHE A 31 -2.85 -21.15 3.01
CA PHE A 31 -2.13 -20.13 3.78
C PHE A 31 -2.98 -19.68 4.95
N ALA A 32 -2.64 -20.19 6.14
CA ALA A 32 -3.42 -19.94 7.36
C ALA A 32 -2.82 -18.81 8.23
N SER A 33 -1.55 -18.42 8.02
CA SER A 33 -0.85 -17.50 8.93
C SER A 33 -0.25 -16.25 8.28
N LYS A 34 0.00 -15.23 9.12
CA LYS A 34 0.72 -14.00 8.71
C LYS A 34 2.17 -14.27 8.31
N GLU A 35 2.80 -15.27 8.93
CA GLU A 35 4.20 -15.63 8.62
C GLU A 35 4.31 -16.28 7.25
N ASP A 36 3.32 -17.08 6.85
CA ASP A 36 3.26 -17.63 5.49
C ASP A 36 3.16 -16.52 4.45
N ALA A 37 2.27 -15.55 4.69
CA ALA A 37 2.12 -14.41 3.81
C ALA A 37 3.41 -13.56 3.72
N LYS A 38 4.15 -13.40 4.83
CA LYS A 38 5.47 -12.73 4.81
C LYS A 38 6.49 -13.54 4.02
N ARG A 39 6.52 -14.87 4.16
CA ARG A 39 7.43 -15.76 3.43
C ARG A 39 7.22 -15.62 1.92
N LEU A 40 5.96 -15.58 1.47
CA LEU A 40 5.61 -15.37 0.07
C LEU A 40 6.10 -14.04 -0.51
N HIS A 41 6.12 -12.98 0.30
CA HIS A 41 6.61 -11.67 -0.11
C HIS A 41 8.13 -11.49 0.02
N ARG A 42 8.82 -12.41 0.70
CA ARG A 42 10.23 -12.28 1.04
C ARG A 42 11.14 -12.22 -0.20
N PRO A 43 11.05 -13.12 -1.19
CA PRO A 43 11.98 -13.08 -2.34
C PRO A 43 11.88 -11.77 -3.13
N ALA A 44 10.65 -11.31 -3.41
CA ALA A 44 10.44 -10.04 -4.09
C ALA A 44 10.93 -8.82 -3.28
N ARG A 45 10.90 -8.91 -1.94
CA ARG A 45 11.45 -7.86 -1.07
C ARG A 45 12.97 -7.88 -1.06
N GLU A 46 13.57 -9.06 -0.92
CA GLU A 46 15.03 -9.25 -0.94
C GLU A 46 15.59 -8.68 -2.24
N GLU A 47 15.10 -9.11 -3.40
CA GLU A 47 15.58 -8.67 -4.72
C GLU A 47 15.47 -7.14 -4.86
N PHE A 48 14.37 -6.58 -4.36
CA PHE A 48 14.15 -5.15 -4.35
C PHE A 48 15.13 -4.40 -3.44
N LEU A 49 15.43 -4.92 -2.25
CA LEU A 49 16.42 -4.33 -1.35
C LEU A 49 17.83 -4.42 -1.93
N SER A 50 18.21 -5.58 -2.46
CA SER A 50 19.53 -5.83 -3.04
C SER A 50 19.83 -4.87 -4.20
N ARG A 51 18.86 -4.68 -5.11
CA ARG A 51 18.96 -3.69 -6.20
C ARG A 51 19.08 -2.24 -5.77
N ASN A 52 18.70 -1.93 -4.53
CA ASN A 52 18.66 -0.56 -4.01
C ASN A 52 19.64 -0.32 -2.85
N LEU A 53 20.48 -1.29 -2.50
CA LEU A 53 21.29 -1.26 -1.28
C LEU A 53 22.22 -0.03 -1.23
N GLU A 54 22.95 0.25 -2.30
CA GLU A 54 23.82 1.42 -2.38
C GLU A 54 23.04 2.74 -2.23
N TRP A 55 21.86 2.81 -2.86
CA TRP A 55 20.98 3.98 -2.74
C TRP A 55 20.48 4.14 -1.31
N ILE A 56 20.08 3.03 -0.65
CA ILE A 56 19.62 3.03 0.74
C ILE A 56 20.73 3.52 1.66
N GLN A 57 21.93 2.92 1.58
CA GLN A 57 23.07 3.29 2.43
C GLN A 57 23.45 4.76 2.27
N ARG A 58 23.52 5.25 1.03
CA ARG A 58 23.84 6.66 0.73
C ARG A 58 22.79 7.61 1.30
N ASN A 59 21.51 7.33 1.07
CA ASN A 59 20.44 8.23 1.49
C ASN A 59 20.16 8.11 2.99
N PHE A 60 20.46 6.97 3.63
CA PHE A 60 20.37 6.86 5.09
C PHE A 60 21.45 7.70 5.78
N LYS A 61 22.66 7.82 5.20
CA LYS A 61 23.66 8.79 5.71
C LYS A 61 23.15 10.23 5.65
N LYS A 62 22.37 10.58 4.62
CA LYS A 62 21.85 11.94 4.39
C LYS A 62 20.60 12.26 5.21
N TYR A 63 19.69 11.31 5.36
CA TYR A 63 18.37 11.52 5.94
C TYR A 63 18.11 10.67 7.20
N GLY A 64 19.14 9.99 7.71
CA GLY A 64 19.06 9.12 8.89
C GLY A 64 18.65 9.86 10.17
N ASP A 65 18.83 11.17 10.22
CA ASP A 65 18.43 11.99 11.37
C ASP A 65 16.93 12.20 11.49
N TYR A 66 16.17 11.96 10.43
CA TYR A 66 14.71 11.91 10.50
C TYR A 66 14.20 10.62 11.15
N PHE A 67 15.02 9.59 11.32
CA PHE A 67 14.65 8.38 12.06
C PHE A 67 15.00 8.55 13.53
N ALA A 68 14.05 8.27 14.42
CA ALA A 68 14.22 8.48 15.84
C ALA A 68 14.93 7.31 16.52
N ASN A 69 15.82 7.62 17.45
CA ASN A 69 16.15 6.75 18.57
C ASN A 69 15.05 6.83 19.63
N GLY A 70 14.92 5.79 20.44
CA GLY A 70 13.94 5.71 21.51
C GLY A 70 14.11 6.82 22.57
N GLU A 71 15.35 7.20 22.86
CA GLU A 71 15.69 8.25 23.82
C GLU A 71 15.27 9.67 23.38
N GLU A 72 15.08 9.89 22.08
CA GLU A 72 14.65 11.17 21.51
C GLU A 72 13.13 11.37 21.61
N ILE A 73 12.40 10.37 22.13
CA ILE A 73 10.95 10.38 22.23
C ILE A 73 10.50 10.72 23.64
N ILE A 74 9.83 11.86 23.77
CA ILE A 74 9.12 12.24 24.99
C ILE A 74 7.62 12.17 24.68
N PRO A 75 6.88 11.11 25.08
CA PRO A 75 5.49 10.91 24.68
C PRO A 75 4.56 12.11 24.91
N HIS A 76 4.74 12.83 26.02
CA HIS A 76 3.96 14.03 26.35
C HIS A 76 4.28 15.26 25.49
N GLN A 77 5.36 15.24 24.71
CA GLN A 77 5.74 16.34 23.83
C GLN A 77 5.45 16.04 22.35
N ILE A 78 5.22 14.77 21.99
CA ILE A 78 4.92 14.37 20.61
C ILE A 78 3.81 15.24 20.04
N ASN A 79 4.14 15.92 18.93
CA ASN A 79 3.23 16.84 18.25
C ASN A 79 3.28 16.59 16.73
N PRO A 80 2.41 15.69 16.22
CA PRO A 80 2.38 15.33 14.81
C PRO A 80 2.07 16.53 13.91
N VAL A 81 2.77 16.63 12.79
CA VAL A 81 2.51 17.58 11.70
C VAL A 81 2.43 16.82 10.36
N LEU A 82 1.46 17.20 9.54
CA LEU A 82 1.20 16.59 8.24
C LEU A 82 1.89 17.39 7.14
N VAL A 83 2.80 16.75 6.41
CA VAL A 83 3.58 17.38 5.34
C VAL A 83 3.30 16.68 4.01
N GLN A 84 2.85 17.42 3.00
CA GLN A 84 2.74 16.89 1.65
C GLN A 84 4.15 16.73 1.05
N VAL A 85 4.44 15.58 0.45
CA VAL A 85 5.67 15.38 -0.30
C VAL A 85 5.61 16.15 -1.62
N GLN A 86 6.44 17.19 -1.72
CA GLN A 86 6.60 18.05 -2.89
C GLN A 86 8.07 18.18 -3.32
N GLU A 87 9.00 18.03 -2.38
CA GLU A 87 10.44 18.20 -2.62
C GLU A 87 11.18 16.87 -2.76
N ASP A 88 12.33 16.89 -3.42
CA ASP A 88 13.14 15.68 -3.67
C ASP A 88 13.58 15.00 -2.38
N TRP A 89 14.01 15.76 -1.38
CA TRP A 89 14.42 15.20 -0.09
C TRP A 89 13.26 14.51 0.65
N GLN A 90 12.03 15.05 0.54
CA GLN A 90 10.83 14.44 1.11
C GLN A 90 10.48 13.14 0.36
N SER A 91 10.67 13.14 -0.96
CA SER A 91 10.48 11.96 -1.81
C SER A 91 11.48 10.85 -1.47
N ASP A 92 12.75 11.20 -1.27
CA ASP A 92 13.80 10.29 -0.82
C ASP A 92 13.50 9.75 0.57
N LEU A 93 13.14 10.61 1.53
CA LEU A 93 12.78 10.21 2.89
C LEU A 93 11.55 9.28 2.90
N PHE A 94 10.52 9.59 2.11
CA PHE A 94 9.37 8.70 1.93
C PHE A 94 9.79 7.33 1.40
N ARG A 95 10.72 7.30 0.43
CA ARG A 95 11.23 6.05 -0.16
C ARG A 95 12.07 5.26 0.84
N LEU A 96 12.96 5.91 1.59
CA LEU A 96 13.71 5.32 2.70
C LEU A 96 12.79 4.68 3.74
N ALA A 97 11.79 5.42 4.21
CA ALA A 97 10.81 4.94 5.19
C ALA A 97 10.07 3.69 4.70
N ARG A 98 9.81 3.58 3.39
CA ARG A 98 9.18 2.38 2.84
C ARG A 98 10.04 1.13 2.92
N PHE A 99 11.37 1.22 2.83
CA PHE A 99 12.23 0.04 2.86
C PHE A 99 12.18 -0.71 4.19
N TYR A 100 11.75 -0.05 5.27
CA TYR A 100 11.55 -0.67 6.57
C TYR A 100 10.47 -1.78 6.56
N TRP A 101 9.39 -1.64 5.80
CA TRP A 101 8.27 -2.60 5.87
C TRP A 101 8.49 -3.86 5.03
N SER A 102 7.89 -4.96 5.48
CA SER A 102 8.01 -6.30 4.86
C SER A 102 7.28 -6.44 3.51
N ILE A 103 6.45 -5.46 3.12
CA ILE A 103 5.79 -5.47 1.81
C ILE A 103 6.67 -4.74 0.80
N PRO A 104 6.97 -5.37 -0.37
CA PRO A 104 7.73 -4.75 -1.45
C PRO A 104 7.24 -3.34 -1.77
N TYR A 105 8.17 -2.48 -2.15
CA TYR A 105 7.84 -1.11 -2.49
C TYR A 105 6.94 -1.06 -3.73
N SER A 106 5.95 -0.18 -3.71
CA SER A 106 5.14 0.17 -4.87
C SER A 106 5.18 1.68 -5.04
N HIS A 107 5.40 2.15 -6.27
CA HIS A 107 5.36 3.57 -6.63
C HIS A 107 3.93 4.13 -6.65
N GLY A 108 2.92 3.27 -6.52
CA GLY A 108 1.54 3.56 -6.85
C GLY A 108 1.32 3.84 -8.35
N PHE A 109 0.06 3.93 -8.80
CA PHE A 109 -0.27 4.19 -10.20
C PHE A 109 -1.29 5.32 -10.40
N GLY A 110 -1.24 5.94 -11.58
CA GLY A 110 -2.07 7.08 -11.95
C GLY A 110 -1.81 8.30 -11.06
N ARG A 111 -2.89 8.95 -10.63
CA ARG A 111 -2.88 10.02 -9.60
C ARG A 111 -2.20 9.53 -8.34
N ARG A 112 -1.27 10.32 -7.80
CA ARG A 112 -0.51 9.97 -6.61
C ARG A 112 -0.42 11.15 -5.67
N LEU A 113 -0.63 10.90 -4.38
CA LEU A 113 -0.25 11.83 -3.31
C LEU A 113 0.56 11.06 -2.29
N ARG A 114 1.52 11.74 -1.68
CA ARG A 114 2.39 11.19 -0.64
C ARG A 114 2.49 12.20 0.47
N PHE A 115 2.48 11.71 1.71
CA PHE A 115 2.55 12.52 2.90
C PHE A 115 3.53 11.93 3.89
N LEU A 116 4.24 12.81 4.57
CA LEU A 116 5.04 12.53 5.75
C LEU A 116 4.26 13.00 6.98
N LEU A 117 4.35 12.23 8.06
CA LEU A 117 3.94 12.67 9.39
C LEU A 117 5.20 12.86 10.22
N LEU A 118 5.58 14.11 10.47
CA LEU A 118 6.73 14.46 11.31
C LEU A 118 6.26 14.77 12.73
N ASP A 119 7.08 14.52 13.71
CA ASP A 119 6.92 15.04 15.06
C ASP A 119 7.66 16.38 15.14
N SER A 120 6.92 17.47 15.34
CA SER A 120 7.51 18.81 15.43
C SER A 120 8.31 19.05 16.70
N SER A 121 8.17 18.20 17.74
CA SER A 121 8.92 18.33 18.99
C SER A 121 10.39 17.91 18.86
N ASN A 122 10.70 17.00 17.95
CA ASN A 122 12.06 16.45 17.77
C ASN A 122 12.49 16.34 16.29
N GLY A 123 11.63 16.74 15.35
CA GLY A 123 11.89 16.70 13.91
C GLY A 123 11.85 15.31 13.28
N LYS A 124 11.46 14.26 14.01
CA LYS A 124 11.54 12.87 13.55
C LYS A 124 10.30 12.41 12.80
N LEU A 125 10.46 11.44 11.92
CA LEU A 125 9.40 10.87 11.11
C LEU A 125 8.59 9.84 11.92
N ILE A 126 7.34 10.19 12.23
CA ILE A 126 6.36 9.31 12.86
C ILE A 126 5.96 8.21 11.87
N GLY A 127 5.71 8.58 10.62
CA GLY A 127 5.23 7.66 9.61
C GLY A 127 4.93 8.31 8.27
N ILE A 128 4.46 7.50 7.33
CA ILE A 128 4.13 7.95 5.97
C ILE A 128 2.84 7.33 5.50
N PHE A 129 2.17 8.00 4.56
CA PHE A 129 1.13 7.37 3.76
C PHE A 129 1.13 7.89 2.32
N GLY A 130 0.73 7.02 1.41
CA GLY A 130 0.62 7.31 -0.01
C GLY A 130 -0.72 6.82 -0.55
N MET A 131 -1.31 7.63 -1.42
CA MET A 131 -2.57 7.34 -2.09
C MET A 131 -2.35 7.29 -3.61
N GLN A 132 -3.10 6.42 -4.28
CA GLN A 132 -3.07 6.21 -5.72
C GLN A 132 -4.47 6.20 -6.33
N SER A 133 -4.54 6.17 -7.66
CA SER A 133 -5.83 5.97 -8.34
C SER A 133 -6.42 4.61 -7.97
N PRO A 134 -7.73 4.53 -7.68
CA PRO A 134 -8.37 3.26 -7.37
C PRO A 134 -8.56 2.43 -8.65
N PRO A 135 -8.57 1.10 -8.56
CA PRO A 135 -9.03 0.28 -9.67
C PRO A 135 -10.53 0.54 -9.91
N ILE A 136 -10.92 0.59 -11.18
CA ILE A 136 -12.33 0.75 -11.58
C ILE A 136 -13.19 -0.37 -10.97
N THR A 137 -12.69 -1.61 -10.99
CA THR A 137 -13.36 -2.74 -10.35
C THR A 137 -12.62 -3.17 -9.10
N PHE A 138 -13.30 -3.09 -7.96
CA PHE A 138 -12.88 -3.63 -6.68
C PHE A 138 -14.09 -4.26 -5.99
N PRO A 139 -14.33 -5.57 -6.18
CA PRO A 139 -15.62 -6.19 -5.83
C PRO A 139 -16.07 -5.93 -4.39
N VAL A 140 -15.14 -5.94 -3.44
CA VAL A 140 -15.44 -5.73 -2.01
C VAL A 140 -15.95 -4.32 -1.69
N ARG A 141 -15.55 -3.31 -2.48
CA ARG A 141 -16.07 -1.94 -2.43
C ARG A 141 -17.32 -1.81 -3.27
N ASP A 142 -17.31 -2.38 -4.47
CA ASP A 142 -18.37 -2.17 -5.45
C ASP A 142 -19.72 -2.74 -5.01
N ARG A 143 -19.73 -3.78 -4.17
CA ARG A 143 -20.96 -4.32 -3.56
C ARG A 143 -21.68 -3.36 -2.60
N LEU A 144 -21.04 -2.28 -2.17
CA LEU A 144 -21.64 -1.29 -1.27
C LEU A 144 -22.54 -0.29 -2.02
N PHE A 145 -22.37 -0.17 -3.33
CA PHE A 145 -22.94 0.93 -4.09
C PHE A 145 -23.67 0.43 -5.33
N GLU A 146 -24.91 0.86 -5.48
CA GLU A 146 -25.65 0.73 -6.72
C GLU A 146 -25.29 1.89 -7.64
N TYR A 147 -24.16 1.77 -8.36
CA TYR A 147 -23.71 2.83 -9.26
C TYR A 147 -24.75 3.09 -10.37
N PRO A 148 -25.07 4.35 -10.69
CA PRO A 148 -25.87 4.67 -11.86
C PRO A 148 -25.19 4.17 -13.15
N GLN A 149 -26.01 3.83 -14.14
CA GLN A 149 -25.54 3.39 -15.46
C GLN A 149 -24.51 4.37 -16.02
N GLU A 150 -23.37 3.84 -16.50
CA GLU A 150 -22.26 4.60 -17.10
C GLU A 150 -21.57 5.64 -16.17
N GLN A 151 -21.96 5.76 -14.91
CA GLN A 151 -21.37 6.72 -13.96
C GLN A 151 -20.30 6.11 -13.05
N LYS A 152 -20.18 4.78 -12.98
CA LYS A 152 -19.23 4.09 -12.09
C LYS A 152 -17.82 4.64 -12.21
N GLU A 153 -17.32 4.84 -13.43
CA GLU A 153 -15.97 5.36 -13.66
C GLU A 153 -15.79 6.77 -13.07
N ILE A 154 -16.76 7.66 -13.27
CA ILE A 154 -16.71 9.05 -12.78
C ILE A 154 -16.74 9.08 -11.24
N LEU A 155 -17.58 8.24 -10.64
CA LEU A 155 -17.76 8.16 -9.18
C LEU A 155 -16.56 7.50 -8.50
N VAL A 156 -16.05 6.38 -9.05
CA VAL A 156 -14.83 5.73 -8.55
C VAL A 156 -13.61 6.64 -8.69
N ASN A 157 -13.53 7.47 -9.73
CA ASN A 157 -12.45 8.47 -9.82
C ASN A 157 -12.54 9.57 -8.74
N GLN A 158 -13.61 9.65 -7.96
CA GLN A 158 -13.71 10.55 -6.80
C GLN A 158 -13.29 9.88 -5.48
N THR A 159 -12.73 8.67 -5.57
CA THR A 159 -12.07 7.98 -4.45
C THR A 159 -10.58 7.80 -4.74
N MET A 160 -9.81 7.35 -3.75
CA MET A 160 -8.42 6.92 -3.92
C MET A 160 -8.12 5.67 -3.10
N ASP A 161 -7.12 4.91 -3.53
CA ASP A 161 -6.61 3.78 -2.77
C ASP A 161 -5.36 4.20 -1.99
N ILE A 162 -5.28 3.83 -0.71
CA ILE A 162 -4.07 3.95 0.07
C ILE A 162 -3.17 2.76 -0.30
N PHE A 163 -2.08 3.02 -1.01
CA PHE A 163 -1.13 1.98 -1.42
C PHE A 163 -0.06 1.72 -0.38
N THR A 164 0.14 2.68 0.55
CA THR A 164 1.05 2.51 1.65
C THR A 164 0.65 3.38 2.83
N LEU A 165 0.76 2.82 4.04
CA LEU A 165 0.42 3.49 5.28
C LEU A 165 1.09 2.78 6.44
N GLY A 166 1.75 3.54 7.29
CA GLY A 166 2.26 3.01 8.54
C GLY A 166 3.14 4.00 9.29
N ALA A 167 3.41 3.66 10.55
CA ALA A 167 4.40 4.34 11.36
C ALA A 167 5.74 3.62 11.33
N LEU A 168 6.78 4.40 11.58
CA LEU A 168 8.14 3.90 11.78
C LEU A 168 8.40 3.67 13.26
N PRO A 169 9.36 2.79 13.61
CA PRO A 169 9.88 2.73 14.97
C PRO A 169 10.53 4.05 15.41
N PRO A 170 10.48 4.35 16.71
CA PRO A 170 9.76 3.62 17.76
C PRO A 170 8.26 4.00 17.82
N TYR A 171 7.80 4.99 17.05
CA TYR A 171 6.40 5.46 17.05
C TYR A 171 5.38 4.35 16.77
N ASN A 172 5.73 3.35 15.96
CA ASN A 172 4.86 2.19 15.72
C ASN A 172 4.51 1.41 17.00
N ARG A 173 5.44 1.33 17.97
CA ARG A 173 5.22 0.70 19.29
C ARG A 173 4.26 1.52 20.16
N LEU A 174 4.24 2.83 19.92
CA LEU A 174 3.38 3.85 20.54
C LEU A 174 2.08 4.11 19.77
N LEU A 175 1.62 3.13 18.96
CA LEU A 175 0.39 3.25 18.16
C LEU A 175 0.39 4.41 17.15
N GLY A 176 1.57 4.88 16.71
CA GLY A 176 1.70 5.88 15.65
C GLY A 176 1.04 5.44 14.35
N GLY A 177 0.94 4.13 14.09
CA GLY A 177 0.22 3.62 12.92
C GLY A 177 -1.25 4.05 12.91
N LYS A 178 -1.88 4.14 14.08
CA LYS A 178 -3.24 4.70 14.20
C LYS A 178 -3.25 6.19 13.87
N MET A 179 -2.27 6.96 14.33
CA MET A 179 -2.18 8.38 13.97
C MET A 179 -2.12 8.59 12.46
N VAL A 180 -1.26 7.83 11.78
CA VAL A 180 -1.14 7.87 10.32
C VAL A 180 -2.46 7.46 9.64
N ALA A 181 -3.16 6.47 10.18
CA ALA A 181 -4.49 6.06 9.70
C ALA A 181 -5.60 7.07 9.99
N MET A 182 -5.51 7.87 11.05
CA MET A 182 -6.42 8.99 11.25
C MET A 182 -6.10 10.12 10.27
N ALA A 183 -4.81 10.40 10.05
CA ALA A 183 -4.34 11.48 9.19
C ALA A 183 -4.87 11.42 7.75
N VAL A 184 -5.04 10.21 7.17
CA VAL A 184 -5.63 10.04 5.83
C VAL A 184 -7.05 10.61 5.72
N CYS A 185 -7.80 10.69 6.82
CA CYS A 185 -9.15 11.25 6.82
C CYS A 185 -9.20 12.78 6.94
N ALA A 186 -8.05 13.42 7.14
CA ALA A 186 -8.00 14.81 7.53
C ALA A 186 -8.49 15.76 6.43
N ASN A 187 -9.10 16.87 6.85
CA ASN A 187 -9.53 17.96 5.97
C ASN A 187 -8.38 18.44 5.06
N GLU A 188 -7.17 18.50 5.60
CA GLU A 188 -5.94 18.92 4.95
C GLU A 188 -5.61 18.02 3.74
N VAL A 189 -5.77 16.70 3.88
CA VAL A 189 -5.55 15.75 2.78
C VAL A 189 -6.55 16.01 1.65
N ARG A 190 -7.83 16.23 1.99
CA ARG A 190 -8.88 16.57 1.02
C ARG A 190 -8.61 17.91 0.32
N LYS A 191 -8.14 18.92 1.06
CA LYS A 191 -7.75 20.23 0.52
C LYS A 191 -6.61 20.09 -0.50
N VAL A 192 -5.57 19.33 -0.16
CA VAL A 192 -4.44 19.06 -1.07
C VAL A 192 -4.91 18.33 -2.32
N TYR A 193 -5.72 17.27 -2.19
CA TYR A 193 -6.29 16.57 -3.34
C TYR A 193 -7.03 17.53 -4.28
N ARG A 194 -7.91 18.37 -3.73
CA ARG A 194 -8.68 19.33 -4.52
C ARG A 194 -7.77 20.33 -5.23
N LEU A 195 -6.72 20.83 -4.56
CA LEU A 195 -5.77 21.77 -5.15
C LEU A 195 -5.05 21.17 -6.37
N ILE A 196 -4.61 19.91 -6.28
CA ILE A 196 -3.86 19.24 -7.34
C ILE A 196 -4.74 18.91 -8.56
N TYR A 197 -5.97 18.46 -8.33
CA TYR A 197 -6.81 17.88 -9.37
C TYR A 197 -7.95 18.78 -9.86
N ARG A 198 -8.22 19.93 -9.22
CA ARG A 198 -9.25 20.87 -9.71
C ARG A 198 -8.89 21.34 -11.11
N GLY A 199 -9.84 21.18 -12.04
CA GLY A 199 -9.69 21.65 -13.42
C GLY A 199 -8.72 20.83 -14.27
N ARG A 200 -8.14 19.72 -13.73
CA ARG A 200 -7.31 18.85 -14.55
C ARG A 200 -8.15 18.09 -15.57
N VAL A 201 -7.71 18.15 -16.82
CA VAL A 201 -8.25 17.36 -17.92
C VAL A 201 -7.66 15.96 -17.83
N THR A 202 -8.52 14.93 -17.92
CA THR A 202 -8.08 13.54 -18.00
C THR A 202 -7.39 13.32 -19.32
N GLU A 203 -6.25 12.65 -19.30
CA GLU A 203 -5.46 12.38 -20.49
C GLU A 203 -6.15 11.41 -21.48
N MET A 204 -6.94 10.43 -21.02
CA MET A 204 -7.56 9.42 -21.92
C MET A 204 -8.87 9.89 -22.58
N LYS A 205 -9.74 10.58 -21.83
CA LYS A 205 -11.08 10.98 -22.27
C LYS A 205 -11.23 12.49 -22.44
N GLU A 206 -10.13 13.23 -22.29
CA GLU A 206 -10.05 14.69 -22.47
C GLU A 206 -11.17 15.47 -21.76
N ARG A 207 -11.59 15.01 -20.59
CA ARG A 207 -12.67 15.61 -19.79
C ARG A 207 -12.19 16.08 -18.44
N VAL A 208 -12.86 17.06 -17.86
CA VAL A 208 -12.62 17.48 -16.47
C VAL A 208 -13.50 16.67 -15.54
N LEU A 209 -12.89 16.01 -14.55
CA LEU A 209 -13.63 15.32 -13.49
C LEU A 209 -13.80 16.22 -12.26
N PRO A 210 -14.89 16.07 -11.49
CA PRO A 210 -15.02 16.74 -10.21
C PRO A 210 -13.86 16.36 -9.27
N ALA A 211 -13.11 17.34 -8.79
CA ALA A 211 -12.02 17.14 -7.83
C ALA A 211 -12.56 16.96 -6.40
N ARG A 212 -13.39 15.93 -6.22
CA ARG A 212 -14.02 15.51 -4.98
C ARG A 212 -13.32 14.25 -4.50
N LEU A 213 -12.86 14.22 -3.26
CA LEU A 213 -12.34 13.02 -2.60
C LEU A 213 -13.34 12.56 -1.55
N VAL A 214 -14.21 11.62 -1.89
CA VAL A 214 -15.37 11.24 -1.06
C VAL A 214 -15.11 10.03 -0.17
N ALA A 215 -14.17 9.17 -0.55
CA ALA A 215 -13.77 8.01 0.23
C ALA A 215 -12.34 7.57 -0.12
N LEU A 216 -11.74 6.81 0.79
CA LEU A 216 -10.48 6.10 0.55
C LEU A 216 -10.66 4.61 0.82
N THR A 217 -9.96 3.78 0.06
CA THR A 217 -9.91 2.33 0.30
C THR A 217 -8.50 1.85 0.56
N THR A 218 -8.33 0.84 1.39
CA THR A 218 -7.04 0.17 1.59
C THR A 218 -7.26 -1.32 1.77
N THR A 219 -6.25 -2.11 1.44
CA THR A 219 -6.16 -3.50 1.92
C THR A 219 -5.14 -3.59 3.03
N SER A 220 -5.34 -4.51 3.96
CA SER A 220 -4.32 -4.87 4.94
C SER A 220 -3.11 -5.55 4.30
N ALA A 221 -2.00 -5.59 5.04
CA ALA A 221 -0.75 -6.19 4.58
C ALA A 221 -0.82 -7.73 4.51
N PHE A 222 -1.18 -8.36 5.63
CA PHE A 222 -1.16 -9.81 5.83
C PHE A 222 -2.41 -10.22 6.63
N GLY A 223 -3.61 -10.16 6.05
CA GLY A 223 -4.86 -10.41 6.79
C GLY A 223 -5.17 -9.32 7.84
N ARG A 224 -5.77 -9.64 9.00
CA ARG A 224 -6.28 -8.64 9.96
C ARG A 224 -5.25 -7.56 10.38
N SER A 225 -5.62 -6.28 10.25
CA SER A 225 -4.74 -5.13 10.54
C SER A 225 -5.03 -4.49 11.91
N SER A 226 -4.04 -4.47 12.80
CA SER A 226 -4.16 -3.78 14.11
C SER A 226 -4.27 -2.26 14.00
N ILE A 227 -3.85 -1.68 12.86
CA ILE A 227 -3.90 -0.24 12.60
C ILE A 227 -5.36 0.22 12.45
N TYR A 228 -6.13 -0.49 11.61
CA TYR A 228 -7.49 -0.11 11.25
C TYR A 228 -8.53 -0.63 12.25
N ASN A 229 -8.19 -1.71 12.98
CA ASN A 229 -9.05 -2.28 13.99
C ASN A 229 -9.41 -1.27 15.10
N ARG A 230 -10.72 -1.05 15.27
CA ARG A 230 -11.30 -0.12 16.28
C ARG A 230 -10.69 1.29 16.19
N LEU A 231 -10.37 1.74 14.98
CA LEU A 231 -9.92 3.10 14.73
C LEU A 231 -11.14 4.02 14.80
N LYS A 232 -11.26 4.75 15.92
CA LYS A 232 -12.42 5.60 16.18
C LYS A 232 -12.02 7.05 16.40
N TYR A 233 -12.92 7.96 16.04
CA TYR A 233 -12.88 9.37 16.42
C TYR A 233 -14.25 9.77 16.94
N LYS A 234 -14.31 10.28 18.18
CA LYS A 234 -15.57 10.68 18.85
C LYS A 234 -16.70 9.63 18.80
N GLY A 235 -16.34 8.34 18.86
CA GLY A 235 -17.30 7.22 18.87
C GLY A 235 -17.55 6.59 17.50
N GLU A 236 -17.35 7.33 16.41
CA GLU A 236 -17.49 6.85 15.03
C GLU A 236 -16.26 6.07 14.56
N LEU A 237 -16.46 5.08 13.69
CA LEU A 237 -15.38 4.39 13.01
C LEU A 237 -14.85 5.28 11.88
N LEU A 238 -13.52 5.40 11.81
CA LEU A 238 -12.85 6.03 10.66
C LEU A 238 -12.52 5.02 9.56
N ALA A 239 -12.30 3.76 9.94
CA ALA A 239 -11.99 2.67 9.02
C ALA A 239 -13.00 1.54 9.22
N GLU A 240 -13.86 1.35 8.22
CA GLU A 240 -14.90 0.32 8.21
C GLU A 240 -14.39 -0.91 7.46
N SER A 241 -14.55 -2.10 8.04
CA SER A 241 -14.16 -3.34 7.36
C SER A 241 -15.16 -3.69 6.26
N LEU A 242 -14.67 -3.93 5.06
CA LEU A 242 -15.44 -4.39 3.91
C LEU A 242 -15.35 -5.91 3.73
N GLY A 243 -14.76 -6.63 4.68
CA GLY A 243 -14.48 -8.06 4.59
C GLY A 243 -13.21 -8.41 3.81
N LEU A 244 -13.07 -9.70 3.48
CA LEU A 244 -11.86 -10.25 2.87
C LEU A 244 -11.91 -10.19 1.33
N THR A 245 -10.73 -9.99 0.72
CA THR A 245 -10.52 -10.19 -0.72
C THR A 245 -10.36 -11.67 -1.05
N ASN A 246 -10.53 -12.02 -2.33
CA ASN A 246 -10.40 -13.41 -2.80
C ASN A 246 -8.94 -13.87 -3.02
N GLY A 247 -7.94 -13.01 -2.74
CA GLY A 247 -6.53 -13.38 -2.86
C GLY A 247 -6.02 -13.58 -4.30
N TYR A 248 -6.45 -12.71 -5.23
CA TYR A 248 -5.87 -12.63 -6.57
C TYR A 248 -4.80 -11.53 -6.63
N GLY A 249 -3.66 -11.83 -7.26
CA GLY A 249 -2.52 -10.92 -7.38
C GLY A 249 -1.33 -11.62 -8.02
N ASN A 250 -0.41 -10.87 -8.62
CA ASN A 250 0.69 -11.47 -9.38
C ASN A 250 2.04 -11.36 -8.67
N PHE A 251 2.05 -11.03 -7.38
CA PHE A 251 3.30 -10.75 -6.66
C PHE A 251 4.20 -11.99 -6.58
N HIS A 252 3.62 -13.19 -6.48
CA HIS A 252 4.32 -14.48 -6.36
C HIS A 252 4.92 -14.97 -7.67
N LEU A 253 4.60 -14.31 -8.79
CA LEU A 253 5.17 -14.59 -10.12
C LEU A 253 5.99 -13.40 -10.64
N GLN A 254 6.26 -12.38 -9.83
CA GLN A 254 6.97 -11.16 -10.28
C GLN A 254 8.38 -11.44 -10.77
N ARG A 255 9.09 -12.40 -10.17
CA ARG A 255 10.45 -12.78 -10.58
C ARG A 255 10.48 -13.33 -12.01
N LEU A 256 9.38 -13.94 -12.45
CA LEU A 256 9.21 -14.47 -13.80
C LEU A 256 8.63 -13.44 -14.77
N TYR A 257 8.36 -12.20 -14.34
CA TYR A 257 7.80 -11.18 -15.23
C TYR A 257 8.66 -10.89 -16.47
N PRO A 258 10.01 -10.76 -16.37
CA PRO A 258 10.85 -10.61 -17.55
C PRO A 258 10.71 -11.77 -18.52
N LEU A 259 10.63 -13.01 -18.00
CA LEU A 259 10.46 -14.21 -18.80
C LEU A 259 9.11 -14.24 -19.54
N PHE A 260 8.02 -13.87 -18.87
CA PHE A 260 6.72 -13.74 -19.52
C PHE A 260 6.75 -12.70 -20.66
N LYS A 261 7.47 -11.58 -20.48
CA LYS A 261 7.62 -10.59 -21.55
C LYS A 261 8.39 -11.16 -22.74
N GLU A 262 9.54 -11.78 -22.50
CA GLU A 262 10.37 -12.36 -23.55
C GLU A 262 9.61 -13.41 -24.36
N TYR A 263 8.88 -14.30 -23.67
CA TYR A 263 8.00 -15.27 -24.31
C TYR A 263 6.93 -14.61 -25.19
N LEU A 264 6.19 -13.65 -24.64
CA LEU A 264 5.15 -12.94 -25.39
C LEU A 264 5.71 -12.17 -26.60
N GLU A 265 6.86 -11.52 -26.45
CA GLU A 265 7.56 -10.84 -27.55
C GLU A 265 7.96 -11.83 -28.65
N SER A 266 8.44 -13.03 -28.28
CA SER A 266 8.82 -14.08 -29.24
C SER A 266 7.64 -14.61 -30.08
N VAL A 267 6.41 -14.49 -29.57
CA VAL A 267 5.18 -14.85 -30.29
C VAL A 267 4.43 -13.63 -30.85
N GLY A 268 5.12 -12.48 -30.96
CA GLY A 268 4.62 -11.28 -31.64
C GLY A 268 3.68 -10.40 -30.82
N VAL A 269 3.59 -10.58 -29.50
CA VAL A 269 2.78 -9.74 -28.63
C VAL A 269 3.56 -8.51 -28.18
N ASP A 270 2.97 -7.32 -28.32
CA ASP A 270 3.53 -6.11 -27.73
C ASP A 270 3.40 -6.15 -26.21
N THR A 271 4.53 -6.11 -25.51
CA THR A 271 4.63 -6.12 -24.04
C THR A 271 5.02 -4.76 -23.47
N LYS A 272 5.09 -3.71 -24.31
CA LYS A 272 5.39 -2.35 -23.85
C LYS A 272 4.49 -2.01 -22.67
N GLY A 273 5.15 -1.50 -21.62
CA GLY A 273 4.51 -0.94 -20.46
C GLY A 273 4.44 0.57 -20.56
N GLY A 274 3.85 1.19 -19.55
CA GLY A 274 3.79 2.64 -19.43
C GLY A 274 2.41 3.19 -19.71
N TYR A 275 2.38 4.50 -19.92
CA TYR A 275 1.15 5.26 -20.04
C TYR A 275 0.29 4.78 -21.24
N GLY A 276 -1.03 4.71 -21.06
CA GLY A 276 -1.97 4.29 -22.13
C GLY A 276 -2.10 2.76 -22.34
N THR A 277 -1.28 1.93 -21.71
CA THR A 277 -1.30 0.46 -21.91
C THR A 277 -2.37 -0.29 -21.11
N GLY A 278 -3.22 0.44 -20.37
CA GLY A 278 -4.30 -0.12 -19.55
C GLY A 278 -3.91 -0.41 -18.10
N PRO A 279 -4.90 -0.56 -17.19
CA PRO A 279 -4.65 -0.84 -15.79
C PRO A 279 -4.08 -2.25 -15.59
N LYS A 280 -3.16 -2.41 -14.62
CA LYS A 280 -2.56 -3.70 -14.26
C LYS A 280 -1.88 -4.41 -15.45
N ARG A 281 -1.15 -3.68 -16.29
CA ARG A 281 -0.45 -4.23 -17.47
C ARG A 281 0.36 -5.50 -17.18
N SER A 282 1.12 -5.52 -16.08
CA SER A 282 1.88 -6.71 -15.67
C SER A 282 0.98 -7.94 -15.45
N TRP A 283 -0.19 -7.75 -14.84
CA TRP A 283 -1.17 -8.80 -14.61
C TRP A 283 -1.78 -9.27 -15.93
N GLN A 284 -2.12 -8.34 -16.82
CA GLN A 284 -2.68 -8.65 -18.14
C GLN A 284 -1.70 -9.47 -18.98
N LEU A 285 -0.42 -9.09 -19.01
CA LEU A 285 0.63 -9.81 -19.72
C LEU A 285 0.86 -11.20 -19.11
N MET A 286 0.93 -11.32 -17.78
CA MET A 286 1.04 -12.64 -17.14
C MET A 286 -0.15 -13.54 -17.44
N ARG A 287 -1.38 -13.01 -17.35
CA ARG A 287 -2.58 -13.78 -17.71
C ARG A 287 -2.55 -14.25 -19.17
N LEU A 288 -2.15 -13.36 -20.08
CA LEU A 288 -2.01 -13.70 -21.50
C LEU A 288 -0.92 -14.75 -21.73
N ALA A 289 0.22 -14.65 -21.03
CA ALA A 289 1.28 -15.64 -21.15
C ALA A 289 0.84 -17.00 -20.61
N LEU A 290 0.15 -17.06 -19.46
CA LEU A 290 -0.40 -18.30 -18.91
C LEU A 290 -1.38 -18.96 -19.89
N ASP A 291 -2.29 -18.19 -20.48
CA ASP A 291 -3.24 -18.66 -21.49
C ASP A 291 -2.53 -19.25 -22.73
N ARG A 292 -1.49 -18.56 -23.22
CA ARG A 292 -0.67 -19.04 -24.36
C ARG A 292 0.17 -20.28 -24.04
N LEU A 293 0.50 -20.47 -22.76
CA LEU A 293 1.17 -21.65 -22.25
C LEU A 293 0.19 -22.75 -21.84
N ASP A 294 -1.12 -22.62 -22.11
CA ASP A 294 -2.15 -23.58 -21.71
C ASP A 294 -2.11 -23.88 -20.19
N ILE A 295 -1.88 -22.84 -19.39
CA ILE A 295 -1.90 -22.89 -17.94
C ILE A 295 -3.11 -22.08 -17.43
N SER A 296 -3.84 -22.67 -16.48
CA SER A 296 -4.97 -22.00 -15.82
C SER A 296 -4.57 -20.65 -15.23
N ALA A 297 -5.37 -19.61 -15.52
CA ALA A 297 -5.18 -18.29 -14.95
C ALA A 297 -5.43 -18.25 -13.43
N ASP A 298 -5.98 -19.31 -12.84
CA ASP A 298 -6.11 -19.47 -11.40
C ASP A 298 -4.77 -19.64 -10.68
N LEU A 299 -3.66 -19.87 -11.40
CA LEU A 299 -2.32 -19.66 -10.84
C LEU A 299 -2.11 -18.26 -10.26
N LEU A 300 -2.89 -17.27 -10.70
CA LEU A 300 -2.83 -15.92 -10.15
C LEU A 300 -3.63 -15.75 -8.85
N LYS A 301 -4.35 -16.78 -8.41
CA LYS A 301 -5.08 -16.85 -7.13
C LYS A 301 -4.13 -17.38 -6.04
N HIS A 302 -3.25 -16.53 -5.56
CA HIS A 302 -2.29 -16.87 -4.49
C HIS A 302 -2.93 -17.18 -3.13
N GLY A 303 -4.25 -16.99 -2.96
CA GLY A 303 -4.97 -17.35 -1.73
C GLY A 303 -4.75 -16.43 -0.53
N VAL A 304 -3.72 -15.57 -0.52
CA VAL A 304 -3.53 -14.51 0.49
C VAL A 304 -4.73 -13.53 0.51
N GLN A 305 -5.68 -13.79 1.39
CA GLN A 305 -6.83 -12.92 1.62
C GLN A 305 -6.42 -11.70 2.46
N ARG A 306 -6.78 -10.51 1.99
CA ARG A 306 -6.53 -9.26 2.70
C ARG A 306 -7.86 -8.65 3.10
N GLU A 307 -7.91 -8.10 4.30
CA GLU A 307 -9.08 -7.36 4.75
C GLU A 307 -9.07 -5.99 4.07
N ALA A 308 -10.17 -5.65 3.42
CA ALA A 308 -10.36 -4.35 2.81
C ALA A 308 -11.04 -3.40 3.81
N PHE A 309 -10.62 -2.14 3.80
CA PHE A 309 -11.19 -1.10 4.65
C PHE A 309 -11.60 0.11 3.83
N LEU A 310 -12.70 0.75 4.26
CA LEU A 310 -13.23 1.99 3.73
C LEU A 310 -13.02 3.11 4.75
N PHE A 311 -12.44 4.22 4.32
CA PHE A 311 -12.46 5.47 5.04
C PHE A 311 -13.46 6.41 4.37
N GLN A 312 -14.59 6.61 5.03
CA GLN A 312 -15.66 7.47 4.54
C GLN A 312 -15.39 8.93 4.91
N LEU A 313 -15.23 9.80 3.91
CA LEU A 313 -14.91 11.23 4.12
C LEU A 313 -16.16 12.13 4.04
N VAL A 314 -17.30 11.56 3.67
CA VAL A 314 -18.60 12.24 3.53
C VAL A 314 -19.66 11.47 4.30
N GLU A 315 -20.66 12.14 4.87
CA GLU A 315 -21.72 11.48 5.65
C GLU A 315 -22.69 10.70 4.76
N ASN A 316 -23.00 11.21 3.57
CA ASN A 316 -23.97 10.66 2.62
C ASN A 316 -23.32 9.79 1.52
N LEU A 317 -22.31 8.98 1.85
CA LEU A 317 -21.49 8.28 0.85
C LEU A 317 -22.32 7.34 -0.03
N GLU A 318 -23.19 6.51 0.55
CA GLU A 318 -24.02 5.57 -0.21
C GLU A 318 -24.98 6.30 -1.16
N GLU A 319 -25.73 7.28 -0.66
CA GLU A 319 -26.62 8.11 -1.49
C GLU A 319 -25.87 8.82 -2.62
N TYR A 320 -24.67 9.31 -2.32
CA TYR A 320 -23.81 9.99 -3.28
C TYR A 320 -23.33 9.05 -4.39
N MET A 321 -22.82 7.88 -4.01
CA MET A 321 -22.29 6.87 -4.94
C MET A 321 -23.39 6.17 -5.74
N SER A 322 -24.64 6.19 -5.26
CA SER A 322 -25.83 5.75 -6.00
C SER A 322 -26.51 6.85 -6.80
N GLY A 323 -25.99 8.08 -6.80
CA GLY A 323 -26.55 9.21 -7.56
C GLY A 323 -27.86 9.78 -6.99
N LYS A 324 -28.35 9.28 -5.85
CA LYS A 324 -29.53 9.80 -5.12
C LYS A 324 -29.28 11.21 -4.61
N ASN A 325 -28.04 11.52 -4.23
CA ASN A 325 -27.60 12.85 -3.85
C ASN A 325 -26.40 13.29 -4.70
N LYS A 326 -26.48 14.47 -5.33
CA LYS A 326 -25.41 14.98 -6.23
C LYS A 326 -24.29 15.73 -5.50
N ASN A 327 -24.48 16.03 -4.21
CA ASN A 327 -23.56 16.84 -3.42
C ASN A 327 -23.03 16.06 -2.21
N PRO A 328 -21.70 15.89 -2.09
CA PRO A 328 -21.12 15.23 -0.92
C PRO A 328 -21.20 16.15 0.31
N ILE A 329 -21.61 15.59 1.44
CA ILE A 329 -21.63 16.26 2.76
C ILE A 329 -20.36 15.85 3.50
N TYR A 330 -19.33 16.68 3.47
CA TYR A 330 -18.02 16.32 4.02
C TYR A 330 -17.98 16.30 5.54
N LYS A 331 -17.39 15.23 6.10
CA LYS A 331 -17.01 15.21 7.52
C LYS A 331 -15.96 16.30 7.79
N ASN A 332 -16.15 17.03 8.89
CA ASN A 332 -15.18 17.99 9.38
C ASN A 332 -14.17 17.30 10.31
N LEU A 333 -13.02 16.95 9.76
CA LEU A 333 -11.96 16.21 10.46
C LEU A 333 -10.64 17.00 10.39
N PRO A 334 -10.47 18.11 11.13
CA PRO A 334 -9.20 18.83 11.16
C PRO A 334 -8.06 17.92 11.65
N PHE A 335 -6.91 17.94 10.99
CA PHE A 335 -5.76 17.12 11.38
C PHE A 335 -5.34 17.35 12.85
N ALA A 336 -5.37 18.61 13.30
CA ALA A 336 -5.04 18.96 14.68
C ALA A 336 -5.96 18.24 15.71
N ASP A 337 -7.26 18.20 15.44
CA ASP A 337 -8.22 17.52 16.32
C ASP A 337 -8.02 16.00 16.32
N LEU A 338 -7.71 15.42 15.15
CA LEU A 338 -7.38 14.00 15.02
C LEU A 338 -6.09 13.66 15.80
N ALA A 339 -5.07 14.53 15.72
CA ALA A 339 -3.81 14.38 16.43
C ALA A 339 -3.98 14.47 17.96
N ALA A 340 -4.73 15.49 18.42
CA ALA A 340 -5.05 15.64 19.84
C ALA A 340 -5.85 14.45 20.37
N TYR A 341 -6.87 14.00 19.64
CA TYR A 341 -7.63 12.82 20.01
C TYR A 341 -6.76 11.56 20.06
N TRP A 342 -5.90 11.35 19.05
CA TRP A 342 -4.99 10.20 19.04
C TRP A 342 -4.05 10.21 20.24
N ARG A 343 -3.50 11.38 20.58
CA ARG A 343 -2.59 11.57 21.70
C ARG A 343 -3.22 11.09 23.01
N GLU A 344 -4.38 11.64 23.34
CA GLU A 344 -5.10 11.30 24.58
C GLU A 344 -5.62 9.86 24.58
N ARG A 345 -6.19 9.40 23.46
CA ARG A 345 -6.86 8.11 23.40
C ARG A 345 -5.91 6.93 23.31
N TYR A 346 -4.79 7.10 22.60
CA TYR A 346 -3.91 6.00 22.20
C TYR A 346 -2.48 6.18 22.69
N LEU A 347 -1.84 7.31 22.41
CA LEU A 347 -0.42 7.51 22.67
C LEU A 347 -0.09 7.45 24.17
N LEU A 348 -0.64 8.37 24.98
CA LEU A 348 -0.27 8.52 26.39
C LEU A 348 -0.58 7.24 27.20
N PRO A 349 -1.80 6.65 27.08
CA PRO A 349 -2.08 5.40 27.77
C PRO A 349 -1.23 4.24 27.24
N ARG A 350 -0.74 4.28 26.00
CA ARG A 350 0.15 3.24 25.48
C ARG A 350 1.55 3.39 26.06
N SER A 351 2.11 4.60 26.10
CA SER A 351 3.45 4.83 26.63
C SER A 351 3.62 4.42 28.09
N GLU A 352 2.56 4.51 28.89
CA GLU A 352 2.57 4.05 30.29
C GLU A 352 2.50 2.53 30.44
N ARG A 353 1.88 1.84 29.48
CA ARG A 353 1.60 0.39 29.56
C ARG A 353 2.65 -0.48 28.89
N VAL A 354 3.42 0.06 27.96
CA VAL A 354 4.45 -0.72 27.26
C VAL A 354 5.81 -0.10 27.36
N ASP A 355 6.76 -1.00 27.50
CA ASP A 355 8.16 -0.66 27.56
C ASP A 355 8.91 -1.01 26.26
N GLY A 356 10.18 -0.62 26.17
CA GLY A 356 11.10 -1.02 25.10
C GLY A 356 11.06 -0.14 23.85
N TRP A 357 10.15 0.83 23.76
CA TRP A 357 10.23 1.87 22.72
C TRP A 357 11.42 2.82 22.96
N HIS A 358 11.77 3.07 24.23
CA HIS A 358 12.87 3.95 24.63
C HIS A 358 14.26 3.38 24.31
N ARG A 359 14.39 2.05 24.16
CA ARG A 359 15.65 1.36 23.81
C ARG A 359 15.84 1.17 22.30
N TRP A 360 14.93 1.70 21.50
CA TRP A 360 15.02 1.53 20.06
C TRP A 360 16.23 2.28 19.50
N ASP A 361 17.06 1.58 18.73
CA ASP A 361 18.15 2.17 17.97
C ASP A 361 17.75 2.25 16.49
N LYS A 362 17.82 3.44 15.90
CA LYS A 362 17.53 3.67 14.48
C LYS A 362 18.44 2.86 13.54
N GLN A 363 19.63 2.46 13.98
CA GLN A 363 20.55 1.63 13.18
C GLN A 363 19.99 0.22 12.93
N GLU A 364 19.07 -0.28 13.76
CA GLU A 364 18.41 -1.56 13.53
C GLU A 364 17.63 -1.56 12.19
N ILE A 365 17.19 -0.40 11.69
CA ILE A 365 16.57 -0.28 10.36
C ILE A 365 17.55 -0.70 9.25
N LEU A 366 18.78 -0.19 9.28
CA LEU A 366 19.80 -0.51 8.28
C LEU A 366 20.29 -1.95 8.42
N LYS A 367 20.45 -2.42 9.66
CA LYS A 367 20.88 -3.78 9.95
C LYS A 367 19.89 -4.81 9.40
N ASP A 368 18.60 -4.62 9.66
CA ASP A 368 17.53 -5.48 9.12
C ASP A 368 17.55 -5.52 7.59
N ILE A 369 17.78 -4.38 6.94
CA ILE A 369 17.87 -4.30 5.47
C ILE A 369 19.11 -5.05 4.96
N THR A 370 20.26 -4.85 5.59
CA THR A 370 21.55 -5.40 5.13
C THR A 370 21.60 -6.92 5.31
N THR A 371 21.16 -7.44 6.45
CA THR A 371 21.10 -8.90 6.71
C THR A 371 20.22 -9.63 5.70
N LEU A 372 19.12 -9.02 5.26
CA LEU A 372 18.26 -9.61 4.23
C LEU A 372 18.94 -9.67 2.86
N THR A 373 19.72 -8.65 2.51
CA THR A 373 20.44 -8.63 1.22
C THR A 373 21.59 -9.65 1.17
N GLU A 374 22.30 -9.86 2.28
CA GLU A 374 23.36 -10.87 2.38
C GLU A 374 22.81 -12.29 2.22
N ALA A 375 21.64 -12.56 2.81
CA ALA A 375 20.95 -13.85 2.70
C ALA A 375 20.46 -14.17 1.28
N GLU A 376 20.21 -13.15 0.45
CA GLU A 376 19.88 -13.32 -0.96
C GLU A 376 21.11 -13.56 -1.81
N TYR A 377 22.18 -12.79 -1.59
CA TYR A 377 23.45 -12.98 -2.29
C TYR A 377 23.98 -14.41 -2.10
N ALA A 378 23.89 -14.94 -0.88
CA ALA A 378 24.25 -16.33 -0.56
C ALA A 378 23.35 -17.38 -1.23
N ARG A 379 22.11 -17.05 -1.61
CA ARG A 379 21.18 -17.94 -2.34
C ARG A 379 21.31 -17.84 -3.86
N SER A 380 21.92 -16.75 -4.36
CA SER A 380 22.16 -16.52 -5.79
C SER A 380 23.49 -17.09 -6.31
N LYS A 381 24.35 -17.56 -5.39
CA LYS A 381 25.52 -18.40 -5.67
C LYS A 381 25.14 -19.85 -5.48
#